data_AF-A0AA42ZQ63-F1
#
_entry.id   AF-A0AA42ZQ63-F1
#
_cell.length_a   1.000
_cell.length_b   1.000
_cell.length_c   1.000
_cell.angle_alpha   90.00
_cell.angle_beta   90.00
_cell.angle_gamma   90.00
#
_symmetry.space_group_name_H-M   'P 1'
#
loop_
_entity.id
_entity.type
_entity.pdbx_description
1 polymer ?
#
loop_
_entity_poly.entity_id
_entity_poly.type
_entity_poly.pdbx_seq_one_letter_code
_entity_poly.pdbx_strand_id
1 'polypeptide(L)'
;MKRDPDHPIIDDPWTYDILGFNYQVDKEDPGKSFIDLTLEKEGVVRRLRFHGPTNLEIEAGFPIPTRGMAILDVRARQLEGIGVEVSDFENSTGSVTFLARAVVDLDTQE
;
A
#
# COMPACT_ATOMS: atom_id res chain seq x y z
N MET A 1 17.58 1.19 -16.38
CA MET A 1 16.55 1.93 -15.61
C MET A 1 16.80 1.66 -14.14
N LYS A 2 16.84 2.68 -13.28
CA LYS A 2 17.02 2.47 -11.83
C LYS A 2 15.66 2.06 -11.25
N ARG A 3 15.58 0.91 -10.58
CA ARG A 3 14.37 0.45 -9.90
C ARG A 3 14.10 1.38 -8.71
N ASP A 4 12.83 1.70 -8.45
CA ASP A 4 12.47 2.43 -7.23
C ASP A 4 12.80 1.58 -5.99
N PRO A 5 13.36 2.18 -4.94
CA PRO A 5 13.68 1.45 -3.72
C PRO A 5 12.41 1.03 -2.97
N ASP A 6 12.52 -0.04 -2.18
CA ASP A 6 11.46 -0.44 -1.25
C ASP A 6 11.27 0.66 -0.19
N HIS A 7 10.02 0.92 0.18
CA HIS A 7 9.69 1.88 1.23
C HIS A 7 9.97 1.25 2.60
N PRO A 8 10.67 1.94 3.52
CA PRO A 8 11.09 1.38 4.80
C PRO A 8 9.96 1.22 5.84
N ILE A 9 8.69 1.24 5.42
CA ILE A 9 7.55 1.21 6.37
C ILE A 9 7.38 -0.17 7.00
N ILE A 10 7.61 -1.20 6.19
CA ILE A 10 7.66 -2.60 6.60
C ILE A 10 8.71 -3.32 5.77
N ASP A 11 9.33 -4.34 6.36
CA ASP A 11 10.23 -5.24 5.65
C ASP A 11 9.44 -6.36 4.97
N ASP A 12 9.88 -6.77 3.79
CA ASP A 12 9.34 -7.91 3.02
C ASP A 12 7.80 -7.96 2.92
N PRO A 13 7.13 -6.96 2.29
CA PRO A 13 5.66 -6.88 2.25
C PRO A 13 4.97 -8.15 1.77
N TRP A 14 5.54 -8.85 0.79
CA TRP A 14 5.01 -10.12 0.25
C TRP A 14 4.91 -11.27 1.25
N THR A 15 5.49 -11.13 2.44
CA THR A 15 5.40 -12.12 3.52
C THR A 15 4.16 -11.96 4.40
N TYR A 16 3.44 -10.84 4.26
CA TYR A 16 2.24 -10.55 5.05
C TYR A 16 0.96 -11.00 4.35
N ASP A 17 0.00 -11.46 5.13
CA ASP A 17 -1.37 -11.68 4.69
C ASP A 17 -2.20 -10.40 4.89
N ILE A 18 -3.10 -10.10 3.94
CA ILE A 18 -4.00 -8.94 4.02
C ILE A 18 -5.25 -9.36 4.79
N LEU A 19 -5.40 -8.85 6.01
CA LEU A 19 -6.56 -9.13 6.87
C LEU A 19 -7.69 -8.10 6.71
N GLY A 20 -7.38 -6.90 6.22
CA GLY A 20 -8.35 -5.83 6.12
C GLY A 20 -7.96 -4.78 5.09
N PHE A 21 -8.97 -4.33 4.35
CA PHE A 21 -8.89 -3.21 3.43
C PHE A 21 -10.03 -2.24 3.76
N ASN A 22 -9.70 -1.02 4.16
CA ASN A 22 -10.67 0.01 4.49
C ASN A 22 -10.34 1.30 3.73
N TYR A 23 -11.19 1.67 2.77
CA TYR A 23 -11.05 2.93 2.04
C TYR A 23 -12.03 3.97 2.57
N GLN A 24 -11.50 5.07 3.08
CA GLN A 24 -12.26 6.21 3.57
C GLN A 24 -12.06 7.39 2.62
N VAL A 25 -13.15 7.81 1.98
CA VAL A 25 -13.15 8.93 1.03
C VAL A 25 -13.63 10.19 1.75
N ASP A 26 -12.83 11.25 1.70
CA ASP A 26 -13.25 12.58 2.11
C ASP A 26 -13.91 13.27 0.92
N LYS A 27 -15.20 13.61 1.08
CA LYS A 27 -16.04 14.16 0.02
C LYS A 27 -15.65 15.60 -0.36
N GLU A 28 -15.16 16.37 0.60
CA GLU A 28 -14.89 17.80 0.43
C GLU A 28 -13.44 18.05 -0.01
N ASP A 29 -12.52 17.18 0.43
CA ASP A 29 -11.11 17.22 0.07
C ASP A 29 -10.60 15.81 -0.23
N PRO A 30 -10.65 15.36 -1.50
CA PRO A 30 -10.17 14.04 -1.88
C PRO A 30 -8.72 13.74 -1.45
N GLY A 31 -7.88 14.77 -1.29
CA GLY A 31 -6.50 14.66 -0.81
C GLY A 31 -6.36 14.29 0.68
N LYS A 32 -7.48 14.28 1.42
CA LYS A 32 -7.59 13.78 2.80
C LYS A 32 -8.13 12.35 2.88
N SER A 33 -8.56 11.77 1.76
CA SER A 33 -8.95 10.36 1.69
C SER A 33 -7.77 9.46 2.08
N PHE A 34 -8.06 8.26 2.57
CA PHE A 34 -7.02 7.31 2.96
C PHE A 34 -7.47 5.86 2.81
N ILE A 35 -6.52 4.98 2.52
CA ILE A 35 -6.68 3.53 2.62
C ILE A 35 -5.94 3.06 3.87
N ASP A 36 -6.62 2.29 4.72
CA ASP A 36 -5.98 1.49 5.76
C ASP A 36 -5.84 0.05 5.24
N LEU A 37 -4.61 -0.46 5.17
CA LEU A 37 -4.30 -1.87 4.98
C LEU A 37 -3.91 -2.49 6.33
N THR A 38 -4.65 -3.53 6.73
CA THR A 38 -4.30 -4.36 7.88
C THR A 38 -3.57 -5.58 7.39
N LEU A 39 -2.32 -5.72 7.81
CA LEU A 39 -1.39 -6.77 7.41
C LEU A 39 -1.03 -7.63 8.63
N GLU A 40 -0.84 -8.93 8.41
CA GLU A 40 -0.42 -9.85 9.47
C GLU A 40 0.71 -10.76 9.01
N LYS A 41 1.67 -10.99 9.90
CA LYS A 41 2.78 -11.94 9.73
C LYS A 41 3.10 -12.60 11.05
N GLU A 42 3.00 -13.93 11.09
CA GLU A 42 3.40 -14.76 12.24
C GLU A 42 2.76 -14.32 13.59
N GLY A 43 1.50 -13.90 13.54
CA GLY A 43 0.70 -13.39 14.67
C GLY A 43 0.87 -11.90 14.94
N VAL A 44 1.75 -11.20 14.22
CA VAL A 44 1.97 -9.75 14.39
C VAL A 44 1.14 -8.98 13.38
N VAL A 45 0.25 -8.11 13.88
CA VAL A 45 -0.61 -7.24 13.06
C VAL A 45 0.01 -5.86 12.93
N ARG A 46 -0.01 -5.30 11.70
CA ARG A 46 0.43 -3.95 11.36
C ARG A 46 -0.66 -3.25 10.55
N ARG A 47 -1.02 -2.02 10.92
CA ARG A 47 -2.03 -1.21 10.24
C ARG A 47 -1.38 -0.02 9.56
N LEU A 48 -1.28 -0.11 8.24
CA LEU A 48 -0.67 0.93 7.42
C LEU A 48 -1.75 1.85 6.85
N ARG A 49 -1.63 3.15 7.10
CA ARG A 49 -2.50 4.18 6.52
C ARG A 49 -1.79 4.88 5.36
N PHE A 50 -2.39 4.78 4.19
CA PHE A 50 -1.93 5.44 2.95
C PHE A 50 -2.79 6.67 2.69
N HIS A 51 -2.17 7.84 2.69
CA HIS A 51 -2.85 9.14 2.52
C HIS A 51 -2.94 9.55 1.05
N GLY A 52 -4.11 10.08 0.65
CA GLY A 52 -4.38 10.54 -0.70
C GLY A 52 -4.19 9.46 -1.75
N PRO A 53 -4.86 8.29 -1.63
CA PRO A 53 -4.71 7.21 -2.57
C PRO A 53 -5.27 7.58 -3.95
N THR A 54 -4.59 7.17 -5.02
CA THR A 54 -5.03 7.32 -6.41
C THR A 54 -4.73 6.06 -7.20
N ASN A 55 -5.36 5.91 -8.38
CA ASN A 55 -5.20 4.75 -9.25
C ASN A 55 -5.41 3.40 -8.53
N LEU A 56 -6.43 3.32 -7.68
CA LEU A 56 -6.77 2.09 -6.99
C LEU A 56 -7.29 1.04 -7.98
N GLU A 57 -6.64 -0.11 -8.00
CA GLU A 57 -7.07 -1.31 -8.68
C GLU A 57 -7.14 -2.47 -7.68
N ILE A 58 -8.28 -3.16 -7.67
CA ILE A 58 -8.49 -4.38 -6.88
C ILE A 58 -8.78 -5.49 -7.87
N GLU A 59 -7.88 -6.45 -7.98
CA GLU A 59 -8.01 -7.53 -8.93
C GLU A 59 -9.02 -8.59 -8.47
N ALA A 60 -9.56 -9.33 -9.43
CA ALA A 60 -10.38 -10.49 -9.13
C ALA A 60 -9.57 -11.51 -8.28
N GLY A 61 -10.15 -11.96 -7.17
CA GLY A 61 -9.50 -12.88 -6.25
C GLY A 61 -8.82 -12.22 -5.06
N PHE A 62 -8.79 -10.89 -4.96
CA PHE A 62 -8.38 -10.21 -3.73
C PHE A 62 -9.21 -10.70 -2.53
N PRO A 63 -8.61 -10.95 -1.34
CA PRO A 63 -7.24 -10.63 -0.92
C PRO A 63 -6.26 -11.83 -0.95
N ILE A 64 -6.35 -12.73 -1.94
CA ILE A 64 -5.43 -13.89 -2.01
C ILE A 64 -3.99 -13.39 -2.24
N PRO A 65 -3.03 -13.76 -1.38
CA PRO A 65 -1.64 -13.33 -1.54
C PRO A 65 -1.06 -13.87 -2.83
N THR A 66 -0.70 -12.97 -3.73
CA THR A 66 0.10 -13.23 -4.95
C THR A 66 1.56 -13.56 -4.61
N ARG A 67 2.02 -13.24 -3.39
CA ARG A 67 3.44 -13.21 -2.98
C ARG A 67 4.29 -12.20 -3.79
N GLY A 68 3.65 -11.32 -4.56
CA GLY A 68 4.29 -10.27 -5.35
C GLY A 68 4.21 -8.87 -4.73
N MET A 69 3.50 -8.71 -3.60
CA MET A 69 3.20 -7.41 -3.01
C MET A 69 4.49 -6.64 -2.66
N ALA A 70 4.53 -5.37 -3.07
CA ALA A 70 5.60 -4.45 -2.76
C ALA A 70 5.06 -3.06 -2.40
N ILE A 71 5.77 -2.38 -1.51
CA ILE A 71 5.53 -0.99 -1.15
C ILE A 71 6.81 -0.22 -1.48
N LEU A 72 6.74 0.69 -2.44
CA LEU A 72 7.91 1.37 -3.02
C LEU A 72 7.92 2.85 -2.65
N ASP A 73 9.11 3.42 -2.42
CA ASP A 73 9.31 4.87 -2.37
C ASP A 73 9.54 5.39 -3.79
N VAL A 74 8.54 6.10 -4.33
CA VAL A 74 8.51 6.58 -5.71
C VAL A 74 8.74 8.08 -5.82
N ARG A 75 9.21 8.76 -4.76
CA ARG A 75 9.45 10.22 -4.76
C ARG A 75 10.46 10.66 -5.83
N ALA A 76 11.39 9.77 -6.19
CA ALA A 76 12.37 10.02 -7.25
C ALA A 76 11.73 10.20 -8.65
N ARG A 77 10.48 9.76 -8.84
CA ARG A 77 9.71 9.96 -10.08
C ARG A 77 9.21 11.40 -10.27
N GLN A 78 9.32 12.26 -9.26
CA GLN A 78 8.89 13.66 -9.29
C GLN A 78 7.42 13.87 -9.68
N LEU A 79 6.56 12.91 -9.33
CA LEU A 79 5.11 13.02 -9.51
C LEU A 79 4.53 13.90 -8.40
N GLU A 80 3.74 14.90 -8.78
CA GLU A 80 3.16 15.84 -7.82
C GLU A 80 2.26 15.11 -6.81
N GLY A 81 2.57 15.26 -5.52
CA GLY A 81 1.75 14.70 -4.45
C GLY A 81 1.79 13.18 -4.31
N ILE A 82 2.67 12.47 -5.01
CA ILE A 82 2.83 11.00 -4.93
C ILE A 82 4.22 10.66 -4.38
N GLY A 83 4.26 9.79 -3.38
CA GLY A 83 5.50 9.34 -2.75
C GLY A 83 5.57 7.85 -2.46
N VAL A 84 4.45 7.13 -2.57
CA VAL A 84 4.36 5.69 -2.30
C VAL A 84 3.60 5.01 -3.43
N GLU A 85 4.04 3.82 -3.81
CA GLU A 85 3.30 2.91 -4.67
C GLU A 85 3.15 1.56 -3.97
N VAL A 86 1.92 1.06 -3.92
CA VAL A 86 1.63 -0.35 -3.59
C VAL A 86 1.42 -1.08 -4.91
N SER A 87 2.24 -2.08 -5.16
CA SER A 87 2.32 -2.79 -6.44
C SER A 87 2.38 -4.31 -6.23
N ASP A 88 2.24 -5.04 -7.32
CA ASP A 88 2.43 -6.48 -7.37
C ASP A 88 3.31 -6.86 -8.56
N PHE A 89 4.34 -7.66 -8.32
CA PHE A 89 5.29 -8.07 -9.36
C PHE A 89 4.99 -9.45 -9.96
N GLU A 90 3.97 -10.15 -9.47
CA GLU A 90 3.62 -11.49 -9.94
C GLU A 90 2.55 -11.43 -11.03
N ASN A 91 2.56 -12.42 -11.92
CA ASN A 91 1.55 -12.53 -13.00
C ASN A 91 0.32 -13.33 -12.53
N SER A 92 -0.07 -13.14 -11.28
CA SER A 92 -1.19 -13.83 -10.63
C SER A 92 -2.24 -12.81 -10.18
N THR A 93 -3.51 -13.17 -10.27
CA THR A 93 -4.61 -12.29 -9.88
C THR A 93 -4.83 -12.30 -8.37
N GLY A 94 -5.29 -11.17 -7.84
CA GLY A 94 -5.77 -11.06 -6.46
C GLY A 94 -5.04 -9.99 -5.66
N SER A 95 -4.22 -9.19 -6.33
CA SER A 95 -3.53 -8.07 -5.72
C SER A 95 -4.43 -6.84 -5.53
N VAL A 96 -3.94 -5.91 -4.72
CA VAL A 96 -4.41 -4.53 -4.67
C VAL A 96 -3.24 -3.62 -4.99
N THR A 97 -3.43 -2.70 -5.94
CA THR A 97 -2.40 -1.74 -6.32
C THR A 97 -2.96 -0.32 -6.28
N PHE A 98 -2.12 0.63 -5.91
CA PHE A 98 -2.46 2.05 -5.87
C PHE A 98 -1.23 2.92 -5.65
N LEU A 99 -1.36 4.21 -5.95
CA LEU A 99 -0.41 5.24 -5.56
C LEU A 99 -0.92 5.98 -4.31
N ALA A 100 -0.02 6.55 -3.52
CA ALA A 100 -0.37 7.39 -2.39
C ALA A 100 0.66 8.49 -2.15
N ARG A 101 0.27 9.55 -1.45
CA ARG A 101 1.16 10.65 -1.06
C ARG A 101 2.19 10.21 -0.02
N ALA A 102 1.73 9.51 1.00
CA ALA A 102 2.54 9.08 2.13
C ALA A 102 1.89 7.87 2.79
N VAL A 103 2.70 7.10 3.52
CA VAL A 103 2.25 6.00 4.37
C VAL A 103 2.72 6.24 5.79
N VAL A 104 1.88 5.92 6.75
CA VAL A 104 2.24 5.84 8.17
C VAL A 104 1.80 4.50 8.72
N ASP A 105 2.52 4.01 9.72
CA ASP A 105 2.10 2.85 10.49
C ASP A 105 1.39 3.32 11.74
N LEU A 106 0.15 2.88 11.92
CA LEU A 106 -0.70 3.26 13.05
C LEU A 106 -0.34 2.50 14.34
N ASP A 107 0.47 1.45 14.26
CA ASP A 107 0.86 0.61 15.40
C ASP A 107 2.25 0.95 15.98
N THR A 108 3.06 1.76 15.27
CA THR A 108 4.38 2.20 15.75
C THR A 108 4.49 3.71 15.99
N GLN A 109 3.37 4.44 16.00
CA GLN A 109 3.38 5.87 16.33
C GLN A 109 3.46 6.04 17.85
N GLU A 110 4.65 6.41 18.35
CA GLU A 110 4.83 7.12 19.64
C GLU A 110 4.65 8.63 19.47
#